data_AF-A0AAW1PL23-F1
#
_entry.id   AF-A0AAW1PL23-F1
#
_cell.length_a   1.000
_cell.length_b   1.000
_cell.length_c   1.000
_cell.angle_alpha   90.00
_cell.angle_beta   90.00
_cell.angle_gamma   90.00
#
_symmetry.space_group_name_H-M   'P 1'
#
loop_
_entity.id
_entity.type
_entity.pdbx_description
1 polymer ?
#
loop_
_entity_poly.entity_id
_entity_poly.type
_entity_poly.pdbx_seq_one_letter_code
_entity_poly.pdbx_strand_id
1 'polypeptide(L)'
;MAFGDRGGGRGGRSGGRGGGRGMKGGNKVAIEPHRHAGVFIARGKEDALVTKNMVPGESVYGEKRISTEVGEVEKTKVEYRVWNPFRSKLAASVLAGVDNIHIKPGAKVLYLGAASGTSVSHVSDIVGPEGAVYAVEFSHRSGRDLVNMAKKTPQRDPHH
;
A
#
# COMPACT_ATOMS: atom_id res chain seq x y z
N MET A 1 -73.52 5.42 2.59
CA MET A 1 -72.63 6.51 2.14
C MET A 1 -71.47 5.88 1.40
N ALA A 2 -71.34 6.25 0.12
CA ALA A 2 -70.26 5.87 -0.79
C ALA A 2 -69.06 6.83 -0.65
N PHE A 3 -68.09 6.65 -1.56
CA PHE A 3 -66.83 7.36 -1.86
C PHE A 3 -65.59 6.52 -1.44
N GLY A 4 -64.68 6.11 -2.31
CA GLY A 4 -64.43 6.49 -3.70
C GLY A 4 -62.93 6.68 -3.92
N ASP A 5 -62.38 5.85 -4.79
CA ASP A 5 -61.01 5.78 -5.34
C ASP A 5 -60.32 7.12 -5.66
N ARG A 6 -58.99 7.23 -5.43
CA ARG A 6 -58.05 7.91 -6.34
C ARG A 6 -56.57 7.75 -5.92
N GLY A 7 -55.79 7.22 -6.85
CA GLY A 7 -54.37 6.89 -6.69
C GLY A 7 -53.36 8.03 -6.90
N GLY A 8 -52.11 7.61 -7.12
CA GLY A 8 -50.98 8.47 -7.46
C GLY A 8 -49.66 7.72 -7.39
N GLY A 9 -49.28 7.06 -8.48
CA GLY A 9 -47.94 6.48 -8.63
C GLY A 9 -46.86 7.56 -8.84
N ARG A 10 -45.63 7.21 -8.45
CA ARG A 10 -44.30 7.73 -8.86
C ARG A 10 -43.38 7.52 -7.65
N GLY A 11 -42.24 6.86 -7.70
CA GLY A 11 -41.30 6.61 -8.78
C GLY A 11 -39.98 6.42 -8.05
N GLY A 12 -39.28 5.34 -8.33
CA GLY A 12 -38.08 4.98 -7.59
C GLY A 12 -36.99 6.05 -7.67
N ARG A 13 -36.14 6.09 -6.64
CA ARG A 13 -34.73 6.42 -6.82
C ARG A 13 -33.91 5.84 -5.68
N SER A 14 -33.29 4.71 -6.03
CA SER A 14 -32.04 4.20 -5.49
C SER A 14 -31.10 5.34 -5.09
N GLY A 15 -30.94 5.52 -3.77
CA GLY A 15 -29.93 6.38 -3.18
C GLY A 15 -28.66 5.59 -2.92
N GLY A 16 -27.98 5.17 -3.99
CA GLY A 16 -26.64 4.60 -3.91
C GLY A 16 -25.67 5.62 -3.33
N ARG A 17 -25.43 5.54 -2.03
CA ARG A 17 -24.42 6.34 -1.32
C ARG A 17 -23.03 5.87 -1.72
N GLY A 18 -22.47 6.60 -2.69
CA GLY A 18 -21.09 7.09 -2.64
C GLY A 18 -20.01 6.08 -2.27
N GLY A 19 -19.90 4.99 -3.03
CA GLY A 19 -18.63 4.29 -3.14
C GLY A 19 -17.64 5.25 -3.80
N GLY A 20 -16.66 5.74 -3.03
CA GLY A 20 -15.56 6.54 -3.57
C GLY A 20 -15.02 5.85 -4.82
N ARG A 21 -14.89 6.62 -5.91
CA ARG A 21 -14.34 6.13 -7.19
C ARG A 21 -12.90 5.68 -6.97
N GLY A 22 -12.75 4.46 -6.48
CA GLY A 22 -11.51 3.72 -6.51
C GLY A 22 -11.12 3.54 -7.96
N MET A 23 -9.90 3.94 -8.28
CA MET A 23 -9.30 3.86 -9.60
C MET A 23 -9.41 2.41 -10.13
N LYS A 24 -10.37 2.16 -11.04
CA LYS A 24 -10.65 0.84 -11.64
C LYS A 24 -9.34 0.17 -12.08
N GLY A 25 -9.10 -1.05 -11.59
CA GLY A 25 -7.98 -1.90 -12.02
C GLY A 25 -8.19 -2.28 -13.48
N GLY A 26 -7.23 -1.92 -14.35
CA GLY A 26 -7.32 -2.20 -15.78
C GLY A 26 -6.53 -1.22 -16.67
N ASN A 27 -6.14 -0.05 -16.16
CA ASN A 27 -5.25 0.82 -16.91
C ASN A 27 -3.83 0.22 -16.91
N LYS A 28 -3.19 0.14 -18.08
CA LYS A 28 -1.75 -0.12 -18.17
C LYS A 28 -1.04 0.99 -17.40
N VAL A 29 -0.37 0.62 -16.30
CA VAL A 29 0.41 1.53 -15.47
C VAL A 29 1.87 1.22 -15.74
N ALA A 30 2.66 2.24 -16.12
CA ALA A 30 4.09 2.08 -16.26
C ALA A 30 4.74 2.25 -14.87
N ILE A 31 5.71 1.40 -14.53
CA ILE A 31 6.44 1.49 -13.26
C ILE A 31 7.83 2.06 -13.57
N GLU A 32 8.14 3.20 -12.97
CA GLU A 32 9.43 3.88 -13.09
C GLU A 32 10.16 3.86 -11.74
N PRO A 33 11.49 3.67 -11.71
CA PRO A 33 12.25 3.81 -10.49
C PRO A 33 12.22 5.27 -9.99
N HIS A 34 12.04 5.46 -8.68
CA HIS A 34 12.23 6.75 -8.03
C HIS A 34 13.72 6.99 -7.75
N ARG A 35 14.12 8.23 -7.44
CA ARG A 35 15.50 8.56 -7.05
C ARG A 35 15.96 7.86 -5.76
N HIS A 36 15.02 7.43 -4.90
CA HIS A 36 15.33 6.65 -3.71
C HIS A 36 15.22 5.17 -4.04
N ALA A 37 16.29 4.41 -3.83
CA ALA A 37 16.34 2.98 -4.11
C ALA A 37 15.23 2.21 -3.38
N GLY A 38 14.57 1.29 -4.10
CA GLY A 38 13.45 0.49 -3.58
C GLY A 38 12.09 1.20 -3.59
N VAL A 39 12.04 2.48 -3.97
CA VAL A 39 10.80 3.24 -4.19
C VAL A 39 10.58 3.41 -5.70
N PHE A 40 9.32 3.37 -6.12
CA PHE A 40 8.93 3.46 -7.53
C PHE A 40 7.75 4.44 -7.70
N ILE A 41 7.59 4.96 -8.91
CA ILE A 41 6.42 5.73 -9.32
C ILE A 41 5.63 4.89 -10.33
N ALA A 42 4.35 4.74 -10.07
CA ALA A 42 3.40 4.13 -10.96
C ALA A 42 2.71 5.23 -11.78
N ARG A 43 3.07 5.35 -13.06
CA ARG A 43 2.56 6.35 -14.01
C ARG A 43 1.28 5.88 -14.67
N GLY A 44 0.23 6.69 -14.58
CA GLY A 44 -1.07 6.38 -15.18
C GLY A 44 -1.89 7.64 -15.38
N LYS A 45 -3.21 7.56 -15.13
CA LYS A 45 -4.06 8.76 -15.11
C LYS A 45 -3.69 9.71 -13.98
N GLU A 46 -3.32 9.14 -12.85
CA GLU A 46 -2.75 9.84 -11.69
C GLU A 46 -1.53 9.03 -11.26
N ASP A 47 -0.45 9.74 -10.97
CA ASP A 47 0.78 9.11 -10.51
C ASP A 47 0.64 8.68 -9.05
N ALA A 48 1.23 7.54 -8.71
CA ALA A 48 1.24 7.03 -7.35
C ALA A 48 2.62 6.57 -6.94
N LEU A 49 2.99 6.85 -5.69
CA LEU A 49 4.18 6.27 -5.07
C LEU A 49 3.90 4.81 -4.75
N VAL A 50 4.82 3.90 -5.08
CA VAL A 50 4.65 2.47 -4.84
C VAL A 50 5.94 1.81 -4.32
N THR A 51 5.78 0.71 -3.59
CA THR A 51 6.88 -0.18 -3.15
C THR A 51 6.67 -1.58 -3.71
N LYS A 52 7.76 -2.34 -3.95
CA LYS A 52 7.68 -3.73 -4.42
C LYS A 52 7.15 -4.61 -3.29
N ASN A 53 6.03 -5.29 -3.52
CA ASN A 53 5.43 -6.14 -2.50
C ASN A 53 6.30 -7.36 -2.21
N MET A 54 6.73 -7.51 -0.96
CA MET A 54 7.47 -8.69 -0.50
C MET A 54 6.58 -9.95 -0.38
N VAL A 55 5.26 -9.78 -0.24
CA VAL A 55 4.30 -10.88 -0.08
C VAL A 55 3.18 -10.72 -1.12
N PRO A 56 3.42 -11.13 -2.38
CA PRO A 56 2.44 -10.97 -3.46
C PRO A 56 1.08 -11.60 -3.12
N GLY A 57 0.00 -10.90 -3.47
CA GLY A 57 -1.37 -11.34 -3.20
C GLY A 57 -1.92 -10.90 -1.84
N GLU A 58 -1.09 -10.37 -0.95
CA GLU A 58 -1.51 -9.81 0.33
C GLU A 58 -1.41 -8.28 0.37
N SER A 59 -2.38 -7.65 1.04
CA SER A 59 -2.40 -6.22 1.35
C SER A 59 -2.44 -6.07 2.85
N VAL A 60 -1.77 -5.06 3.41
CA VAL A 60 -1.65 -4.90 4.86
C VAL A 60 -2.84 -4.14 5.44
N TYR A 61 -3.28 -3.07 4.79
CA TYR A 61 -4.35 -2.20 5.27
C TYR A 61 -5.42 -1.90 4.20
N GLY A 62 -5.49 -2.74 3.17
CA GLY A 62 -6.45 -2.62 2.06
C GLY A 62 -6.03 -1.61 0.99
N GLU A 63 -4.74 -1.27 0.92
CA GLU A 63 -4.17 -0.46 -0.14
C GLU A 63 -4.27 -1.12 -1.52
N LYS A 64 -4.35 -0.30 -2.56
CA LYS A 64 -4.36 -0.77 -3.94
C LYS A 64 -3.04 -1.44 -4.28
N ARG A 65 -3.12 -2.54 -5.02
CA ARG A 65 -1.97 -3.28 -5.56
C ARG A 65 -1.96 -3.22 -7.08
N ILE A 66 -0.76 -3.28 -7.66
CA ILE A 66 -0.52 -3.24 -9.11
C ILE A 66 0.37 -4.41 -9.44
N SER A 67 -0.13 -5.37 -10.22
CA SER A 67 0.67 -6.48 -10.73
C SER A 67 1.18 -6.15 -12.13
N THR A 68 2.47 -6.36 -12.38
CA THR A 68 3.12 -6.19 -13.68
C THR A 68 4.03 -7.37 -13.98
N GLU A 69 4.21 -7.68 -15.25
CA GLU A 69 5.24 -8.62 -15.71
C GLU A 69 6.53 -7.84 -15.95
N VAL A 70 7.64 -8.29 -15.37
CA VAL A 70 8.97 -7.68 -15.51
C VAL A 70 9.93 -8.73 -16.06
N GLY A 71 10.78 -8.34 -17.01
CA GLY A 71 11.73 -9.23 -17.70
C GLY A 71 11.39 -9.40 -19.18
N GLU A 72 12.41 -9.31 -20.04
CA GLU A 72 12.25 -9.39 -21.51
C GLU A 72 12.18 -10.85 -22.00
N VAL A 73 12.89 -11.76 -21.34
CA VAL A 73 13.00 -13.18 -21.74
C VAL A 73 12.15 -14.06 -20.84
N GLU A 74 12.28 -13.93 -19.51
CA GLU A 74 11.44 -14.59 -18.53
C GLU A 74 10.59 -13.55 -17.79
N LYS A 75 9.30 -13.54 -18.12
CA LYS A 75 8.35 -12.61 -17.51
C LYS A 75 8.04 -13.05 -16.09
N THR A 76 8.65 -12.39 -15.12
CA THR A 76 8.34 -12.59 -13.71
C THR A 76 7.21 -11.67 -13.30
N LYS A 77 6.15 -12.23 -12.71
CA LYS A 77 5.05 -11.44 -12.16
C LYS A 77 5.51 -10.77 -10.87
N VAL A 78 5.61 -9.44 -10.89
CA VAL A 78 5.92 -8.61 -9.72
C VAL A 78 4.67 -7.87 -9.29
N GLU A 79 4.43 -7.77 -7.99
CA GLU A 79 3.36 -6.95 -7.44
C GLU A 79 3.94 -5.75 -6.71
N TYR A 80 3.31 -4.59 -6.88
CA TYR A 80 3.61 -3.35 -6.20
C TYR A 80 2.42 -2.91 -5.35
N ARG A 81 2.70 -2.23 -4.23
CA ARG A 81 1.69 -1.69 -3.31
C ARG A 81 1.72 -0.17 -3.34
N VAL A 82 0.54 0.45 -3.43
CA VAL A 82 0.41 1.91 -3.40
C VAL A 82 0.70 2.43 -2.00
N TRP A 83 1.63 3.39 -1.92
CA TRP A 83 2.04 4.03 -0.68
C TRP A 83 1.38 5.41 -0.55
N ASN A 84 0.41 5.50 0.35
CA ASN A 84 -0.40 6.70 0.48
C ASN A 84 0.30 7.80 1.33
N PRO A 85 0.61 8.98 0.75
CA PRO A 85 1.26 10.08 1.48
C PRO A 85 0.40 10.70 2.58
N PHE A 86 -0.93 10.65 2.47
CA PHE A 86 -1.85 11.15 3.50
C PHE A 86 -1.94 10.22 4.72
N ARG A 87 -1.36 9.02 4.63
CA ARG A 87 -1.31 8.04 5.73
C ARG A 87 0.10 7.72 6.21
N SER A 88 1.11 8.25 5.55
CA SER A 88 2.51 8.01 5.88
C SER A 88 3.33 9.28 5.76
N LYS A 89 3.85 9.77 6.89
CA LYS A 89 4.75 10.93 6.94
C LYS A 89 6.01 10.72 6.10
N LEU A 90 6.51 9.49 6.04
CA LEU A 90 7.66 9.14 5.21
C LEU A 90 7.33 9.24 3.71
N ALA A 91 6.20 8.70 3.26
CA ALA A 91 5.76 8.88 1.86
C ALA A 91 5.54 10.36 1.52
N ALA A 92 4.91 11.13 2.42
CA ALA A 92 4.74 12.56 2.23
C ALA A 92 6.08 13.28 2.08
N SER A 93 7.09 12.91 2.88
CA SER A 93 8.44 13.49 2.79
C SER A 93 9.15 13.13 1.49
N VAL A 94 9.00 11.88 1.03
CA VAL A 94 9.49 11.44 -0.29
C VAL A 94 8.87 12.26 -1.42
N LEU A 95 7.55 12.45 -1.39
CA LEU A 95 6.85 13.27 -2.39
C LEU A 95 7.18 14.76 -2.28
N ALA A 96 7.44 15.26 -1.08
CA ALA A 96 7.87 16.64 -0.85
C ALA A 96 9.31 16.90 -1.31
N GLY A 97 10.05 15.87 -1.71
CA GLY A 97 11.38 16.03 -2.28
C GLY A 97 12.51 16.02 -1.26
N VAL A 98 12.41 15.28 -0.15
CA VAL A 98 13.54 15.08 0.79
C VAL A 98 14.76 14.43 0.12
N ASP A 99 15.94 15.02 0.23
CA ASP A 99 17.14 14.59 -0.52
C ASP A 99 17.55 13.14 -0.23
N ASN A 100 17.47 12.73 1.03
CA ASN A 100 17.82 11.37 1.45
C ASN A 100 16.86 10.89 2.54
N ILE A 101 16.44 9.63 2.44
CA ILE A 101 15.59 8.96 3.45
C ILE A 101 16.37 7.93 4.28
N HIS A 102 17.63 7.66 3.94
CA HIS A 102 18.52 6.68 4.59
C HIS A 102 17.99 5.24 4.66
N ILE A 103 16.90 4.94 3.97
CA ILE A 103 16.31 3.62 3.82
C ILE A 103 16.59 3.16 2.40
N LYS A 104 17.24 2.01 2.27
CA LYS A 104 17.66 1.41 1.00
C LYS A 104 17.61 -0.12 1.11
N PRO A 105 17.57 -0.85 -0.02
CA PRO A 105 17.69 -2.31 -0.01
C PRO A 105 18.92 -2.78 0.78
N GLY A 106 18.75 -3.80 1.63
CA GLY A 106 19.77 -4.36 2.50
C GLY A 106 20.08 -3.56 3.78
N ALA A 107 19.42 -2.41 4.01
CA ALA A 107 19.64 -1.63 5.22
C ALA A 107 19.05 -2.30 6.47
N LYS A 108 19.63 -2.00 7.64
CA LYS A 108 19.02 -2.31 8.94
C LYS A 108 18.36 -1.04 9.49
N VAL A 109 17.06 -1.09 9.74
CA VAL A 109 16.25 0.08 10.12
C VAL A 109 15.55 -0.18 11.45
N LEU A 110 15.72 0.74 12.41
CA LEU A 110 14.94 0.78 13.65
C LEU A 110 13.78 1.76 13.45
N TYR A 111 12.53 1.28 13.53
CA TYR A 111 11.33 2.08 13.38
C TYR A 111 10.61 2.22 14.72
N LEU A 112 10.60 3.43 15.28
CA LEU A 112 9.98 3.74 16.57
C LEU A 112 8.54 4.25 16.37
N GLY A 113 7.59 3.72 17.15
CA GLY A 113 6.18 4.08 17.03
C GLY A 113 5.54 3.50 15.76
N ALA A 114 5.73 2.20 15.55
CA ALA A 114 5.26 1.48 14.37
C ALA A 114 3.71 1.44 14.25
N ALA A 115 2.99 1.71 15.33
CA ALA A 115 1.54 1.59 15.43
C ALA A 115 1.06 0.23 14.87
N SER A 116 0.11 0.23 13.96
CA SER A 116 -0.40 -0.98 13.31
C SER A 116 0.46 -1.47 12.12
N GLY A 117 1.62 -0.87 11.87
CA GLY A 117 2.57 -1.34 10.86
C GLY A 117 2.29 -0.89 9.41
N THR A 118 1.39 0.08 9.19
CA THR A 118 1.05 0.56 7.83
C THR A 118 2.28 1.08 7.08
N SER A 119 3.01 2.05 7.65
CA SER A 119 4.23 2.60 7.05
C SER A 119 5.40 1.63 7.13
N VAL A 120 5.51 0.88 8.23
CA VAL A 120 6.58 -0.11 8.44
C VAL A 120 6.56 -1.19 7.37
N SER A 121 5.38 -1.61 6.91
CA SER A 121 5.28 -2.58 5.83
C SER A 121 5.90 -2.09 4.51
N HIS A 122 5.77 -0.79 4.20
CA HIS A 122 6.43 -0.19 3.03
C HIS A 122 7.94 -0.02 3.26
N VAL A 123 8.38 0.27 4.49
CA VAL A 123 9.82 0.28 4.83
C VAL A 123 10.43 -1.11 4.65
N SER A 124 9.73 -2.17 5.08
CA SER A 124 10.14 -3.56 4.85
C SER A 124 10.24 -3.87 3.36
N ASP A 125 9.26 -3.45 2.55
CA ASP A 125 9.30 -3.62 1.10
C ASP A 125 10.53 -2.96 0.45
N ILE A 126 10.94 -1.78 0.93
CA ILE A 126 12.13 -1.05 0.43
C ILE A 126 13.43 -1.72 0.86
N VAL A 127 13.51 -2.14 2.13
CA VAL A 127 14.69 -2.80 2.70
C VAL A 127 14.91 -4.19 2.07
N GLY A 128 13.83 -4.90 1.75
CA GLY A 128 13.91 -6.19 1.08
C GLY A 128 14.45 -7.32 1.96
N PRO A 129 14.68 -8.51 1.37
CA PRO A 129 14.96 -9.74 2.12
C PRO A 129 16.34 -9.77 2.79
N GLU A 130 17.30 -8.99 2.26
CA GLU A 130 18.69 -8.95 2.73
C GLU A 130 18.93 -7.91 3.85
N GLY A 131 17.90 -7.16 4.24
CA GLY A 131 17.98 -6.19 5.34
C GLY A 131 17.08 -6.56 6.50
N ALA A 132 16.93 -5.66 7.47
CA ALA A 132 16.11 -5.91 8.65
C ALA A 132 15.35 -4.66 9.08
N VAL A 133 14.11 -4.83 9.56
CA VAL A 133 13.30 -3.74 10.13
C VAL A 133 12.88 -4.11 11.55
N TYR A 134 13.44 -3.40 12.53
CA TYR A 134 13.09 -3.54 13.93
C TYR A 134 11.97 -2.55 14.26
N ALA A 135 10.74 -3.05 14.36
CA ALA A 135 9.56 -2.22 14.62
C ALA A 135 9.22 -2.22 16.11
N VAL A 136 9.26 -1.05 16.74
CA VAL A 136 8.95 -0.87 18.17
C VAL A 136 7.59 -0.19 18.31
N GLU A 137 6.70 -0.80 19.08
CA GLU A 137 5.40 -0.26 19.44
C GLU A 137 5.09 -0.60 20.90
N PHE A 138 4.56 0.37 21.65
CA PHE A 138 4.25 0.21 23.07
C PHE A 138 2.81 -0.25 23.29
N SER A 139 1.89 0.17 22.41
CA SER A 139 0.46 -0.18 22.52
C SER A 139 0.22 -1.67 22.30
N HIS A 140 -0.38 -2.35 23.27
CA HIS A 140 -0.78 -3.76 23.15
C HIS A 140 -1.78 -4.03 22.02
N ARG A 141 -2.67 -3.06 21.73
CA ARG A 141 -3.65 -3.22 20.65
C ARG A 141 -2.96 -3.14 19.30
N SER A 142 -2.20 -2.07 19.09
CA SER A 142 -1.47 -1.86 17.83
C SER A 142 -0.35 -2.88 17.63
N GLY A 143 0.30 -3.31 18.71
CA GLY A 143 1.31 -4.36 18.71
C GLY A 143 0.80 -5.71 18.24
N ARG A 144 -0.47 -6.06 18.49
CA ARG A 144 -1.07 -7.29 17.94
C ARG A 144 -1.13 -7.27 16.42
N ASP A 145 -1.57 -6.16 15.84
CA ASP A 145 -1.62 -5.98 14.39
C ASP A 145 -0.21 -6.00 13.78
N LEU A 146 0.74 -5.33 14.45
CA LEU A 146 2.14 -5.29 14.06
C LEU A 146 2.78 -6.70 14.03
N VAL A 147 2.55 -7.51 15.06
CA VAL A 147 3.06 -8.90 15.13
C VAL A 147 2.45 -9.77 14.02
N ASN A 148 1.14 -9.62 13.75
CA ASN A 148 0.48 -10.37 12.69
C ASN A 148 1.02 -10.00 11.30
N MET A 149 1.37 -8.73 11.09
CA MET A 149 2.03 -8.27 9.86
C MET A 149 3.46 -8.82 9.75
N ALA A 150 4.24 -8.79 10.83
CA ALA A 150 5.62 -9.27 10.86
C ALA A 150 5.73 -10.78 10.52
N LYS A 151 4.79 -11.60 10.98
CA LYS A 151 4.74 -13.05 10.66
C LYS A 151 4.65 -13.33 9.16
N LYS A 152 4.08 -12.42 8.38
CA LYS A 152 3.88 -12.57 6.94
C LYS A 152 5.09 -12.10 6.14
N THR A 153 5.90 -11.23 6.73
CA THR A 153 7.03 -10.55 6.07
C THR A 153 8.35 -10.90 6.74
N PRO A 154 8.76 -12.18 6.80
CA PRO A 154 10.05 -12.54 7.40
C PRO A 154 11.19 -11.99 6.53
N GLN A 155 12.02 -11.13 7.10
CA GLN A 155 13.33 -10.81 6.53
C GLN A 155 14.35 -11.84 7.03
N ARG A 156 15.41 -12.09 6.25
CA ARG A 156 16.48 -12.98 6.72
C ARG A 156 17.24 -12.29 7.84
N ASP A 157 17.39 -12.97 8.97
CA ASP A 157 18.40 -12.56 9.95
C ASP A 157 19.77 -12.91 9.36
N PRO A 158 20.67 -11.95 9.12
CA PRO A 158 21.99 -12.23 8.54
C PRO A 158 22.89 -13.11 9.43
N HIS A 159 22.43 -13.52 10.62
CA HIS A 159 23.12 -14.43 11.53
C HIS A 159 22.62 -15.89 11.50
N HIS A 160 21.74 -16.27 10.56
CA HIS A 160 21.34 -17.67 10.29
C HIS A 160 21.39 -18.03 8.81
#